data_AF-A0A443YK52-F1
#
_entry.id   AF-A0A443YK52-F1
#
_cell.length_a   1.000
_cell.length_b   1.000
_cell.length_c   1.000
_cell.angle_alpha   90.00
_cell.angle_beta   90.00
_cell.angle_gamma   90.00
#
_symmetry.space_group_name_H-M   'P 1'
#
loop_
_entity.id
_entity.type
_entity.pdbx_description
1 polymer ?
#
loop_
_entity_poly.entity_id
_entity_poly.type
_entity_poly.pdbx_seq_one_letter_code
_entity_poly.pdbx_strand_id
1 'polypeptide(L)'
;MSEQWVQHIGENQLVYGMPKHMSATATGKSYKTTDPDALKKYWRYHPKPKACDKCQAMNGLWFEENPGPVHPNCKCEIEVFTAYRVSGRAEAMIVPPGVDLSANIAEAKRIAKECQQKAAKEVDDFLEKANFSGVHSIDSIRAACIDELTFLYKCSWIYDNFRSEQNYDYKKEGHPEYEDFGNYHYGLYTQTMGINVTFARAAAGAWQLKKDTHEWRWYRTWFDDPRDNQMIRKGQDYPF
;
A
#
# COMPACT_ATOMS: atom_id res chain seq x y z
N MET A 1 7.61 -58.17 -20.80
CA MET A 1 8.14 -57.36 -19.69
C MET A 1 8.57 -56.03 -20.29
N SER A 2 7.72 -55.01 -20.20
CA SER A 2 8.01 -53.67 -20.71
C SER A 2 8.73 -52.89 -19.63
N GLU A 3 10.02 -52.60 -19.84
CA GLU A 3 10.78 -51.70 -18.99
C GLU A 3 10.16 -50.30 -19.05
N GLN A 4 9.52 -49.92 -17.94
CA GLN A 4 9.08 -48.55 -17.72
C GLN A 4 10.32 -47.67 -17.58
N TRP A 5 10.65 -46.92 -18.64
CA TRP A 5 11.60 -45.83 -18.58
C TRP A 5 11.04 -44.72 -17.68
N VAL A 6 11.33 -44.80 -16.39
CA VAL A 6 11.15 -43.68 -15.47
C VAL A 6 12.26 -42.69 -15.77
N GLN A 7 11.98 -41.68 -16.59
CA GLN A 7 12.87 -40.52 -16.71
C GLN A 7 13.01 -39.91 -15.31
N HIS A 8 14.16 -40.12 -14.68
CA HIS A 8 14.58 -39.33 -13.53
C HIS A 8 14.71 -37.88 -14.00
N ILE A 9 13.65 -37.11 -13.76
CA ILE A 9 13.66 -35.66 -13.82
C ILE A 9 14.77 -35.19 -12.88
N GLY A 10 15.91 -34.80 -13.45
CA GLY A 10 17.06 -34.33 -12.69
C GLY A 10 16.69 -33.12 -11.84
N GLU A 11 17.35 -32.95 -10.69
CA GLU A 11 17.11 -31.88 -9.70
C GLU A 11 17.20 -30.45 -10.28
N ASN A 12 17.72 -30.32 -11.50
CA ASN A 12 17.86 -29.09 -12.26
C ASN A 12 16.60 -28.66 -13.03
N GLN A 13 15.53 -29.47 -13.07
CA GLN A 13 14.27 -29.07 -13.70
C GLN A 13 13.47 -28.13 -12.80
N LEU A 14 12.99 -27.03 -13.40
CA LEU A 14 12.08 -26.10 -12.76
C LEU A 14 10.66 -26.68 -12.80
N VAL A 15 9.96 -26.69 -11.67
CA VAL A 15 8.54 -26.99 -11.54
C VAL A 15 7.84 -25.64 -11.33
N TYR A 16 7.00 -25.23 -12.28
CA TYR A 16 6.37 -23.89 -12.31
C TYR A 16 7.38 -22.72 -12.27
N GLY A 17 8.53 -22.87 -12.92
CA GLY A 17 9.58 -21.84 -12.91
C GLY A 17 10.46 -21.81 -11.66
N MET A 18 10.22 -22.67 -10.67
CA MET A 18 11.01 -22.77 -9.43
C MET A 18 11.77 -24.10 -9.32
N PRO A 19 12.96 -24.16 -8.71
CA PRO A 19 13.62 -25.41 -8.40
C PRO A 19 12.68 -26.37 -7.64
N LYS A 20 12.75 -27.67 -7.95
CA LYS A 20 11.80 -28.67 -7.42
C LYS A 20 11.72 -28.69 -5.90
N HIS A 21 12.85 -28.52 -5.21
CA HIS A 21 12.90 -28.46 -3.74
C HIS A 21 12.16 -27.25 -3.15
N MET A 22 11.92 -26.21 -3.96
CA MET A 22 11.24 -24.96 -3.57
C MET A 22 9.75 -24.97 -3.95
N SER A 23 9.38 -25.72 -4.99
CA SER A 23 7.98 -25.88 -5.39
C SER A 23 7.11 -26.55 -4.30
N ALA A 24 7.73 -27.38 -3.46
CA ALA A 24 7.08 -27.98 -2.28
C ALA A 24 6.82 -26.95 -1.16
N THR A 25 7.61 -25.88 -1.08
CA THR A 25 7.42 -24.78 -0.11
C THR A 25 6.38 -23.77 -0.59
N ALA A 26 6.27 -23.57 -1.91
CA ALA A 26 5.31 -22.65 -2.52
C ALA A 26 3.86 -23.18 -2.57
N THR A 27 3.65 -24.51 -2.44
CA THR A 27 2.32 -25.12 -2.36
C THR A 27 1.76 -24.96 -0.95
N GLY A 28 1.40 -23.71 -0.63
CA GLY A 28 0.95 -23.29 0.69
C GLY A 28 -0.22 -24.14 1.22
N LYS A 29 0.01 -24.81 2.34
CA LYS A 29 -1.08 -25.11 3.27
C LYS A 29 -1.74 -23.77 3.59
N SER A 30 -3.07 -23.66 3.46
CA SER A 30 -3.79 -22.47 3.88
C SER A 30 -3.74 -22.40 5.41
N TYR A 31 -2.66 -21.84 5.95
CA TYR A 31 -2.63 -21.49 7.36
C TYR A 31 -3.60 -20.35 7.55
N LYS A 32 -4.67 -20.60 8.32
CA LYS A 32 -5.47 -19.54 8.93
C LYS A 32 -4.51 -18.71 9.77
N THR A 33 -4.09 -17.56 9.25
CA THR A 33 -3.34 -16.58 10.02
C THR A 33 -4.24 -16.12 11.16
N THR A 34 -3.82 -16.37 12.39
CA THR A 34 -4.51 -15.95 13.61
C THR A 34 -4.39 -14.44 13.85
N ASP A 35 -3.57 -13.75 13.07
CA ASP A 35 -3.41 -12.30 13.09
C ASP A 35 -3.00 -11.79 11.68
N PRO A 36 -3.91 -11.17 10.91
CA PRO A 36 -3.58 -10.56 9.61
C PRO A 36 -2.70 -9.32 9.74
N ASP A 37 -2.57 -8.76 10.95
CA ASP A 37 -1.87 -7.51 11.25
C ASP A 37 -0.46 -7.73 11.84
N ALA A 38 0.03 -8.97 11.86
CA ALA A 38 1.38 -9.24 12.34
C ALA A 38 2.42 -9.04 11.22
N LEU A 39 3.39 -8.14 11.45
CA LEU A 39 4.62 -8.06 10.66
C LEU A 39 5.29 -9.44 10.63
N LYS A 40 5.44 -10.00 9.44
CA LYS A 40 6.16 -11.26 9.24
C LYS A 40 7.48 -11.01 8.55
N LYS A 41 8.46 -11.86 8.89
CA LYS A 41 9.72 -11.92 8.16
C LYS A 41 9.50 -12.68 6.87
N TYR A 42 10.02 -12.14 5.79
CA TYR A 42 10.05 -12.74 4.47
C TYR A 42 11.49 -12.72 3.94
N TRP A 43 11.73 -13.60 2.97
CA TRP A 43 13.01 -13.74 2.29
C TRP A 43 12.82 -13.42 0.82
N ARG A 44 13.62 -12.51 0.26
CA ARG A 44 13.59 -12.14 -1.16
C ARG A 44 14.93 -12.42 -1.82
N TYR A 45 14.90 -12.95 -3.03
CA TYR A 45 16.12 -13.10 -3.83
C TYR A 45 16.54 -11.78 -4.47
N HIS A 46 17.81 -11.45 -4.28
CA HIS A 46 18.51 -10.36 -4.95
C HIS A 46 19.74 -10.92 -5.69
N PRO A 47 19.56 -11.48 -6.89
CA PRO A 47 20.65 -12.02 -7.69
C PRO A 47 21.59 -10.92 -8.16
N LYS A 48 22.91 -11.16 -8.10
CA LYS A 48 23.92 -10.23 -8.65
C LYS A 48 23.72 -10.07 -10.17
N PRO A 49 24.10 -8.94 -10.79
CA PRO A 49 23.93 -8.75 -12.24
C PRO A 49 24.52 -9.85 -13.13
N LYS A 50 25.58 -10.53 -12.66
CA LYS A 50 26.25 -11.65 -13.36
C LYS A 50 25.78 -13.05 -12.90
N ALA A 51 24.67 -13.14 -12.17
CA ALA A 51 24.10 -14.43 -11.77
C ALA A 51 23.55 -15.17 -13.00
N CYS A 52 23.41 -16.49 -12.89
CA CYS A 52 22.85 -17.32 -13.96
C CYS A 52 21.37 -16.99 -14.21
N ASP A 53 20.86 -17.37 -15.38
CA ASP A 53 19.48 -17.13 -15.79
C ASP A 53 18.46 -17.65 -14.77
N LYS A 54 18.74 -18.79 -14.13
CA LYS A 54 17.88 -19.37 -13.09
C LYS A 54 17.80 -18.48 -11.86
N CYS A 55 18.89 -17.84 -11.45
CA CYS A 55 18.87 -16.90 -10.35
C CYS A 55 18.20 -15.59 -10.72
N GLN A 56 18.45 -15.09 -11.94
CA GLN A 56 17.79 -13.88 -12.44
C GLN A 56 16.27 -14.06 -12.51
N ALA A 57 15.81 -15.25 -12.88
CA ALA A 57 14.39 -15.60 -12.86
C ALA A 57 13.76 -15.58 -11.45
N MET A 58 14.57 -15.68 -10.39
CA MET A 58 14.10 -15.60 -9.00
C MET A 58 14.13 -14.16 -8.45
N ASN A 59 14.65 -13.18 -9.20
CA ASN A 59 14.78 -11.81 -8.74
C ASN A 59 13.42 -11.27 -8.28
N GLY A 60 13.35 -10.81 -7.03
CA GLY A 60 12.11 -10.25 -6.50
C GLY A 60 11.02 -11.28 -6.19
N LEU A 61 11.32 -12.59 -6.10
CA LEU A 61 10.43 -13.60 -5.51
C LEU A 61 10.61 -13.68 -3.99
N TRP A 62 9.51 -13.82 -3.25
CA TRP A 62 9.47 -13.70 -1.78
C TRP A 62 8.92 -14.99 -1.17
N PHE A 63 9.43 -15.35 0.00
CA PHE A 63 9.11 -16.59 0.68
C PHE A 63 8.81 -16.34 2.16
N GLU A 64 7.89 -17.13 2.73
CA GLU A 64 7.57 -17.12 4.18
C GLU A 64 8.60 -17.87 5.02
N GLU A 65 9.52 -18.60 4.39
CA GLU A 65 10.62 -19.30 5.02
C GLU A 65 11.89 -19.06 4.21
N ASN A 66 13.06 -19.23 4.83
CA ASN A 66 14.33 -19.09 4.11
C ASN A 66 14.38 -20.12 2.96
N PRO A 67 14.37 -19.69 1.69
CA PRO A 67 14.28 -20.60 0.56
C PRO A 67 15.60 -21.35 0.31
N GLY A 68 16.69 -20.97 1.00
CA GLY A 68 18.02 -21.53 0.77
C GLY A 68 18.62 -21.05 -0.56
N PRO A 69 19.75 -21.60 -1.01
CA PRO A 69 20.33 -21.25 -2.31
C PRO A 69 19.57 -21.90 -3.48
N VAL A 70 19.39 -21.17 -4.59
CA VAL A 70 18.71 -21.69 -5.81
C VAL A 70 19.40 -22.95 -6.37
N HIS A 71 20.72 -23.04 -6.20
CA HIS A 71 21.55 -24.18 -6.58
C HIS A 71 22.86 -24.19 -5.75
N PRO A 72 23.62 -25.30 -5.70
CA PRO A 72 24.78 -25.43 -4.79
C PRO A 72 25.84 -24.32 -4.93
N ASN A 73 26.10 -23.84 -6.16
CA ASN A 73 27.07 -22.78 -6.44
C ASN A 73 26.43 -21.38 -6.55
N CYS A 74 25.27 -21.17 -5.94
CA CYS A 74 24.51 -19.93 -6.04
C CYS A 74 25.24 -18.77 -5.34
N LYS A 75 25.37 -17.64 -6.04
CA LYS A 75 25.96 -16.40 -5.52
C LYS A 75 24.91 -15.30 -5.30
N CYS A 76 23.65 -15.69 -5.21
CA CYS A 76 22.52 -14.77 -5.09
C CYS A 76 22.38 -14.39 -3.62
N GLU A 77 22.15 -13.11 -3.37
CA GLU A 77 21.96 -12.61 -2.01
C GLU A 77 20.49 -12.83 -1.64
N ILE A 78 20.24 -13.33 -0.43
CA ILE A 78 18.90 -13.51 0.10
C ILE A 78 18.72 -12.43 1.14
N GLU A 79 17.88 -11.46 0.81
CA GLU A 79 17.54 -10.37 1.70
C GLU A 79 16.40 -10.80 2.62
N VAL A 80 16.53 -10.52 3.90
CA VAL A 80 15.45 -10.68 4.88
C VAL A 80 14.80 -9.33 5.08
N PHE A 81 13.48 -9.28 4.90
CA PHE A 81 12.70 -8.05 5.09
C PHE A 81 11.41 -8.36 5.84
N THR A 82 10.73 -7.32 6.33
CA THR A 82 9.44 -7.43 7.01
C THR A 82 8.33 -6.85 6.16
N ALA A 83 7.19 -7.54 6.08
CA ALA A 83 6.05 -7.10 5.29
C ALA A 83 4.72 -7.50 5.95
N TYR A 84 3.64 -6.81 5.57
CA TYR A 84 2.28 -7.26 5.83
C TYR A 84 1.79 -8.11 4.65
N ARG A 85 1.04 -9.16 4.96
CA ARG A 85 0.31 -9.90 3.94
C ARG A 85 -1.03 -9.19 3.73
N VAL A 86 -1.12 -8.38 2.68
CA VAL A 86 -2.40 -7.79 2.29
C VAL A 86 -3.24 -8.90 1.63
N SER A 87 -4.51 -9.02 2.01
CA SER A 87 -5.38 -10.12 1.61
C SER A 87 -5.44 -10.31 0.09
N GLY A 88 -5.36 -11.58 -0.35
CA GLY A 88 -5.24 -11.96 -1.78
C GLY A 88 -4.15 -13.01 -2.00
N ARG A 89 -4.32 -13.90 -2.98
CA ARG A 89 -3.53 -15.14 -3.12
C ARG A 89 -2.03 -14.96 -3.48
N ALA A 90 -1.51 -13.76 -3.74
CA ALA A 90 -0.13 -13.62 -4.24
C ALA A 90 0.58 -12.26 -4.03
N GLU A 91 -0.03 -11.26 -3.39
CA GLU A 91 0.57 -9.91 -3.32
C GLU A 91 0.87 -9.55 -1.87
N ALA A 92 2.11 -9.78 -1.45
CA ALA A 92 2.62 -9.13 -0.26
C ALA A 92 3.02 -7.68 -0.61
N MET A 93 3.01 -6.79 0.38
CA MET A 93 3.40 -5.39 0.22
C MET A 93 4.58 -5.13 1.14
N ILE A 94 5.67 -4.58 0.59
CA ILE A 94 6.87 -4.28 1.38
C ILE A 94 6.59 -3.03 2.20
N VAL A 95 6.81 -3.13 3.51
CA VAL A 95 6.53 -2.05 4.46
C VAL A 95 7.85 -1.40 4.85
N PRO A 96 7.96 -0.07 4.79
CA PRO A 96 9.15 0.62 5.26
C PRO A 96 9.47 0.28 6.72
N PRO A 97 10.74 0.10 7.09
CA PRO A 97 11.14 -0.16 8.48
C PRO A 97 10.61 0.91 9.45
N GLY A 98 10.10 0.48 10.61
CA GLY A 98 9.63 1.39 11.66
C GLY A 98 8.20 1.92 11.47
N VAL A 99 7.51 1.55 10.40
CA VAL A 99 6.09 1.88 10.21
C VAL A 99 5.20 1.04 11.13
N ASP A 100 4.34 1.71 11.89
CA ASP A 100 3.27 1.12 12.69
C ASP A 100 1.91 1.58 12.16
N LEU A 101 1.15 0.66 11.56
CA LEU A 101 -0.16 0.98 10.98
C LEU A 101 -1.19 1.38 12.03
N SER A 102 -1.11 0.84 13.25
CA SER A 102 -2.02 1.22 14.33
C SER A 102 -1.75 2.65 14.80
N ALA A 103 -0.47 3.03 14.89
CA ALA A 103 -0.06 4.41 15.17
C ALA A 103 -0.54 5.36 14.07
N ASN A 104 -0.40 4.97 12.80
CA ASN A 104 -0.85 5.76 11.65
C ASN A 104 -2.38 5.97 11.65
N ILE A 105 -3.17 4.94 11.98
CA ILE A 105 -4.63 5.07 12.14
C ILE A 105 -4.97 6.02 13.30
N ALA A 106 -4.27 5.89 14.44
CA ALA A 106 -4.48 6.78 15.57
C ALA A 106 -4.15 8.23 15.21
N GLU A 107 -3.08 8.45 14.45
CA GLU A 107 -2.70 9.77 13.93
C GLU A 107 -3.78 10.32 13.00
N ALA A 108 -4.21 9.56 12.00
CA ALA A 108 -5.26 9.96 11.06
C ALA A 108 -6.57 10.35 11.76
N LYS A 109 -6.97 9.61 12.80
CA LYS A 109 -8.13 9.95 13.65
C LYS A 109 -7.93 11.27 14.40
N ARG A 110 -6.74 11.48 14.97
CA ARG A 110 -6.39 12.72 15.66
C ARG A 110 -6.47 13.92 14.71
N ILE A 111 -5.87 13.81 13.53
CA ILE A 111 -5.89 14.86 12.51
C ILE A 111 -7.32 15.15 12.04
N ALA A 112 -8.13 14.11 11.80
CA ALA A 112 -9.53 14.30 11.41
C ALA A 112 -10.31 15.12 12.44
N LYS A 113 -10.06 14.89 13.73
CA LYS A 113 -10.65 15.65 14.84
C LYS A 113 -10.11 17.09 14.87
N GLU A 114 -8.82 17.30 14.66
CA GLU A 114 -8.21 18.63 14.60
C GLU A 114 -8.78 19.46 13.44
N CYS A 115 -8.97 18.86 12.26
CA CYS A 115 -9.63 19.50 11.11
C CYS A 115 -11.05 19.95 11.48
N GLN A 116 -11.83 19.09 12.15
CA GLN A 116 -13.19 19.42 12.58
C GLN A 116 -13.23 20.54 13.61
N GLN A 117 -12.33 20.50 14.60
CA GLN A 117 -12.22 21.54 15.62
C GLN A 117 -11.82 22.89 15.03
N LYS A 118 -10.88 22.88 14.08
CA LYS A 118 -10.47 24.09 13.36
C LYS A 118 -11.63 24.66 12.55
N ALA A 119 -12.35 23.83 11.80
CA ALA A 119 -13.51 24.25 11.01
C ALA A 119 -14.62 24.84 11.89
N ALA A 120 -14.95 24.17 13.00
CA ALA A 120 -15.93 24.66 13.97
C ALA A 120 -15.55 26.05 14.50
N LYS A 121 -14.29 26.22 14.90
CA LYS A 121 -13.79 27.50 15.39
C LYS A 121 -13.89 28.61 14.34
N GLU A 122 -13.45 28.36 13.10
CA GLU A 122 -13.48 29.39 12.06
C GLU A 122 -14.90 29.79 11.66
N VAL A 123 -15.84 28.84 11.63
CA VAL A 123 -17.26 29.13 11.39
C VAL A 123 -17.85 29.92 12.56
N ASP A 124 -17.57 29.53 13.80
CA ASP A 124 -18.05 30.23 14.99
C ASP A 124 -17.51 31.67 15.05
N ASP A 125 -16.22 31.86 14.83
CA ASP A 125 -15.57 33.17 14.77
C ASP A 125 -16.19 34.06 13.68
N PHE A 126 -16.58 33.48 12.54
CA PHE A 126 -17.28 34.20 11.46
C PHE A 126 -18.70 34.60 11.86
N LEU A 127 -19.47 33.67 12.42
CA LEU A 127 -20.86 33.92 12.84
C LEU A 127 -20.93 34.96 13.97
N GLU A 128 -19.97 34.95 14.88
CA GLU A 128 -19.84 35.97 15.93
C GLU A 128 -19.59 37.36 15.32
N LYS A 129 -18.62 37.47 14.40
CA LYS A 129 -18.33 38.74 13.71
C LYS A 129 -19.50 39.25 12.86
N ALA A 130 -20.28 38.35 12.31
CA ALA A 130 -21.47 38.67 11.52
C ALA A 130 -22.73 38.91 12.39
N ASN A 131 -22.60 38.81 13.73
CA ASN A 131 -23.67 39.01 14.71
C ASN A 131 -24.87 38.07 14.52
N PHE A 132 -24.60 36.82 14.13
CA PHE A 132 -25.60 35.75 13.98
C PHE A 132 -25.56 34.73 15.12
N SER A 133 -24.77 34.97 16.17
CA SER A 133 -24.68 34.06 17.31
C SER A 133 -26.03 33.89 18.01
N GLY A 134 -26.44 32.64 18.26
CA GLY A 134 -27.71 32.30 18.94
C GLY A 134 -28.97 32.31 18.05
N VAL A 135 -28.83 32.51 16.74
CA VAL A 135 -29.95 32.42 15.80
C VAL A 135 -30.21 30.95 15.43
N HIS A 136 -31.16 30.29 16.08
CA HIS A 136 -31.45 28.87 15.85
C HIS A 136 -31.76 28.49 14.39
N SER A 137 -32.28 29.42 13.59
CA SER A 137 -32.56 29.16 12.17
C SER A 137 -31.31 28.96 11.32
N ILE A 138 -30.12 29.34 11.81
CA ILE A 138 -28.86 29.14 11.09
C ILE A 138 -28.08 27.90 11.54
N ASP A 139 -28.56 27.13 12.53
CA ASP A 139 -27.84 25.95 13.06
C ASP A 139 -27.55 24.92 11.96
N SER A 140 -28.49 24.74 11.02
CA SER A 140 -28.29 23.84 9.86
C SER A 140 -27.24 24.37 8.88
N ILE A 141 -27.19 25.69 8.67
CA ILE A 141 -26.19 26.34 7.81
C ILE A 141 -24.81 26.22 8.47
N ARG A 142 -24.73 26.48 9.77
CA ARG A 142 -23.51 26.32 10.56
C ARG A 142 -22.97 24.90 10.43
N ALA A 143 -23.80 23.88 10.65
CA ALA A 143 -23.39 22.49 10.52
C ALA A 143 -22.84 22.17 9.12
N ALA A 144 -23.54 22.60 8.06
CA ALA A 144 -23.09 22.41 6.68
C ALA A 144 -21.74 23.09 6.40
N CYS A 145 -21.55 24.35 6.84
CA CYS A 145 -20.28 25.05 6.68
C CYS A 145 -19.13 24.35 7.43
N ILE A 146 -19.39 23.83 8.64
CA ILE A 146 -18.38 23.08 9.39
C ILE A 146 -18.01 21.81 8.65
N ASP A 147 -18.97 21.06 8.11
CA ASP A 147 -18.72 19.82 7.38
C ASP A 147 -17.89 20.07 6.10
N GLU A 148 -18.27 21.07 5.31
CA GLU A 148 -17.55 21.46 4.10
C GLU A 148 -16.11 21.90 4.40
N LEU A 149 -15.94 22.78 5.39
CA LEU A 149 -14.62 23.29 5.76
C LEU A 149 -13.74 22.20 6.40
N THR A 150 -14.35 21.30 7.18
CA THR A 150 -13.68 20.09 7.70
C THR A 150 -13.16 19.23 6.56
N PHE A 151 -13.99 18.99 5.54
CA PHE A 151 -13.59 18.23 4.36
C PHE A 151 -12.41 18.89 3.63
N LEU A 152 -12.45 20.21 3.45
CA LEU A 152 -11.35 20.95 2.82
C LEU A 152 -10.04 20.86 3.61
N TYR A 153 -10.07 20.98 4.93
CA TYR A 153 -8.84 20.82 5.73
C TYR A 153 -8.29 19.41 5.69
N LYS A 154 -9.15 18.39 5.70
CA LYS A 154 -8.72 17.00 5.53
C LYS A 154 -8.01 16.83 4.19
N CYS A 155 -8.58 17.35 3.11
CA CYS A 155 -7.98 17.29 1.77
C CYS A 155 -6.64 18.05 1.71
N SER A 156 -6.57 19.25 2.29
CA SER A 156 -5.33 20.04 2.35
C SER A 156 -4.24 19.29 3.10
N TRP A 157 -4.56 18.75 4.28
CA TRP A 157 -3.59 18.02 5.08
C TRP A 157 -3.06 16.79 4.34
N ILE A 158 -3.96 16.02 3.71
CA ILE A 158 -3.57 14.87 2.89
C ILE A 158 -2.64 15.31 1.76
N TYR A 159 -2.99 16.36 1.01
CA TYR A 159 -2.16 16.88 -0.07
C TYR A 159 -0.78 17.28 0.41
N ASP A 160 -0.70 18.02 1.53
CA ASP A 160 0.56 18.52 2.07
C ASP A 160 1.50 17.43 2.59
N ASN A 161 0.97 16.25 2.93
CA ASN A 161 1.76 15.16 3.50
C ASN A 161 2.05 14.00 2.53
N PHE A 162 1.21 13.79 1.51
CA PHE A 162 1.34 12.68 0.55
C PHE A 162 1.86 13.10 -0.83
N ARG A 163 1.95 14.41 -1.14
CA ARG A 163 2.63 14.85 -2.37
C ARG A 163 4.13 14.53 -2.30
N SER A 164 4.79 14.55 -3.45
CA SER A 164 6.21 14.19 -3.50
C SER A 164 7.11 15.07 -2.64
N GLU A 165 8.19 14.46 -2.16
CA GLU A 165 9.19 15.05 -1.26
C GLU A 165 8.64 15.43 0.13
N GLN A 166 7.44 14.96 0.49
CA GLN A 166 6.84 15.21 1.80
C GLN A 166 6.96 13.98 2.72
N ASN A 167 6.34 14.09 3.89
CA ASN A 167 6.49 13.17 5.01
C ASN A 167 6.21 11.71 4.64
N TYR A 168 5.17 11.46 3.82
CA TYR A 168 4.77 10.11 3.42
C TYR A 168 5.13 9.77 1.97
N ASP A 169 6.07 10.50 1.36
CA ASP A 169 6.70 10.06 0.11
C ASP A 169 7.74 8.98 0.43
N TYR A 170 7.29 7.73 0.49
CA TYR A 170 8.17 6.59 0.78
C TYR A 170 9.11 6.23 -0.37
N LYS A 171 8.91 6.80 -1.56
CA LYS A 171 9.82 6.60 -2.70
C LYS A 171 11.08 7.46 -2.61
N LYS A 172 11.14 8.39 -1.65
CA LYS A 172 12.31 9.24 -1.42
C LYS A 172 13.57 8.41 -1.18
N GLU A 173 14.72 8.99 -1.47
CA GLU A 173 16.04 8.37 -1.24
C GLU A 173 16.30 7.09 -2.06
N GLY A 174 15.52 6.84 -3.11
CA GLY A 174 15.76 5.75 -4.06
C GLY A 174 15.14 4.42 -3.64
N HIS A 175 14.00 4.45 -2.94
CA HIS A 175 13.25 3.27 -2.51
C HIS A 175 11.95 3.05 -3.33
N PRO A 176 12.03 2.73 -4.63
CA PRO A 176 10.86 2.49 -5.47
C PRO A 176 10.01 1.30 -4.99
N GLU A 177 10.59 0.38 -4.23
CA GLU A 177 9.90 -0.78 -3.66
C GLU A 177 8.78 -0.44 -2.67
N TYR A 178 8.73 0.81 -2.16
CA TYR A 178 7.69 1.27 -1.23
C TYR A 178 6.54 2.01 -1.92
N GLU A 179 6.50 2.03 -3.25
CA GLU A 179 5.41 2.67 -4.02
C GLU A 179 4.03 2.11 -3.64
N ASP A 180 3.89 0.78 -3.66
CA ASP A 180 2.66 0.10 -3.27
C ASP A 180 2.24 0.47 -1.84
N PHE A 181 3.22 0.56 -0.93
CA PHE A 181 2.97 0.96 0.45
C PHE A 181 2.50 2.40 0.56
N GLY A 182 3.10 3.33 -0.18
CA GLY A 182 2.66 4.73 -0.20
C GLY A 182 1.20 4.86 -0.65
N ASN A 183 0.81 4.13 -1.70
CA ASN A 183 -0.57 4.14 -2.20
C ASN A 183 -1.55 3.48 -1.23
N TYR A 184 -1.16 2.36 -0.61
CA TYR A 184 -1.93 1.74 0.47
C TYR A 184 -2.10 2.67 1.68
N HIS A 185 -1.02 3.33 2.10
CA HIS A 185 -0.99 4.25 3.23
C HIS A 185 -1.89 5.46 2.99
N TYR A 186 -1.90 5.98 1.77
CA TYR A 186 -2.83 7.02 1.33
C TYR A 186 -4.29 6.56 1.44
N GLY A 187 -4.58 5.34 0.97
CA GLY A 187 -5.89 4.70 1.17
C GLY A 187 -6.30 4.64 2.64
N LEU A 188 -5.40 4.15 3.50
CA LEU A 188 -5.65 4.04 4.94
C LEU A 188 -6.00 5.38 5.61
N TYR A 189 -5.24 6.44 5.31
CA TYR A 189 -5.50 7.78 5.85
C TYR A 189 -6.82 8.35 5.32
N THR A 190 -7.05 8.28 4.01
CA THR A 190 -8.28 8.82 3.41
C THR A 190 -9.51 8.13 3.98
N GLN A 191 -9.50 6.80 4.11
CA GLN A 191 -10.59 6.06 4.76
C GLN A 191 -10.77 6.47 6.22
N THR A 192 -9.69 6.51 7.00
CA THR A 192 -9.75 6.86 8.43
C THR A 192 -10.26 8.28 8.67
N MET A 193 -9.96 9.19 7.75
CA MET A 193 -10.45 10.58 7.78
C MET A 193 -11.86 10.74 7.21
N GLY A 194 -12.49 9.66 6.72
CA GLY A 194 -13.85 9.67 6.16
C GLY A 194 -13.93 10.22 4.73
N ILE A 195 -12.84 10.18 3.98
CA ILE A 195 -12.79 10.55 2.57
C ILE A 195 -13.11 9.32 1.71
N ASN A 196 -14.14 9.44 0.88
CA ASN A 196 -14.63 8.39 0.00
C ASN A 196 -13.57 7.90 -1.02
N VAL A 197 -13.59 6.59 -1.33
CA VAL A 197 -12.68 5.90 -2.27
C VAL A 197 -12.60 6.53 -3.65
N THR A 198 -13.73 6.92 -4.22
CA THR A 198 -13.82 7.55 -5.53
C THR A 198 -13.10 8.89 -5.51
N PHE A 199 -13.28 9.68 -4.46
CA PHE A 199 -12.60 10.96 -4.32
C PHE A 199 -11.08 10.77 -4.14
N ALA A 200 -10.68 9.86 -3.26
CA ALA A 200 -9.27 9.53 -3.02
C ALA A 200 -8.56 9.10 -4.32
N ARG A 201 -9.18 8.21 -5.10
CA ARG A 201 -8.65 7.74 -6.39
C ARG A 201 -8.62 8.84 -7.45
N ALA A 202 -9.66 9.67 -7.52
CA ALA A 202 -9.68 10.81 -8.43
C ALA A 202 -8.59 11.83 -8.09
N ALA A 203 -8.33 12.08 -6.81
CA ALA A 203 -7.26 12.95 -6.36
C ALA A 203 -5.86 12.40 -6.71
N ALA A 204 -5.65 11.09 -6.55
CA ALA A 204 -4.41 10.42 -6.97
C ALA A 204 -4.20 10.53 -8.50
N GLY A 205 -5.24 10.31 -9.30
CA GLY A 205 -5.15 10.45 -10.76
C GLY A 205 -4.95 11.88 -11.25
N ALA A 206 -5.58 12.86 -10.60
CA ALA A 206 -5.31 14.27 -10.87
C ALA A 206 -3.83 14.63 -10.63
N TRP A 207 -3.18 13.98 -9.66
CA TRP A 207 -1.76 14.17 -9.40
C TRP A 207 -0.87 13.55 -10.49
N GLN A 208 -1.19 12.34 -10.98
CA GLN A 208 -0.45 11.73 -12.10
C GLN A 208 -0.57 12.55 -13.40
N LEU A 209 -1.75 13.11 -13.67
CA LEU A 209 -1.95 14.03 -14.79
C LEU A 209 -1.05 15.27 -14.67
N LYS A 210 -0.95 15.86 -13.48
CA LYS A 210 -0.09 17.03 -13.22
C LYS A 210 1.40 16.73 -13.40
N LYS A 211 1.80 15.47 -13.23
CA LYS A 211 3.20 15.01 -13.35
C LYS A 211 3.56 14.48 -14.74
N ASP A 212 2.64 14.49 -15.71
CA ASP A 212 2.82 13.89 -17.04
C ASP A 212 3.22 12.40 -17.00
N THR A 213 2.85 11.67 -15.95
CA THR A 213 3.11 10.23 -15.82
C THR A 213 1.89 9.38 -16.18
N HIS A 214 0.88 9.97 -16.80
CA HIS A 214 -0.38 9.31 -17.12
C HIS A 214 -0.35 8.59 -18.48
N GLU A 215 -1.12 7.52 -18.60
CA GLU A 215 -1.42 6.93 -19.91
C GLU A 215 -2.91 7.09 -20.24
N TRP A 216 -3.22 7.47 -21.48
CA TRP A 216 -4.61 7.63 -21.95
C TRP A 216 -5.49 6.38 -21.76
N ARG A 217 -4.88 5.18 -21.79
CA ARG A 217 -5.59 3.91 -21.52
C ARG A 217 -6.11 3.79 -20.08
N TRP A 218 -5.63 4.61 -19.14
CA TRP A 218 -6.00 4.60 -17.72
C TRP A 218 -7.17 5.53 -17.37
N TYR A 219 -7.92 6.07 -18.35
CA TYR A 219 -9.05 6.96 -18.07
C TYR A 219 -10.11 6.34 -17.11
N ARG A 220 -10.30 5.01 -17.15
CA ARG A 220 -11.23 4.28 -16.26
C ARG A 220 -10.76 4.21 -14.80
N THR A 221 -9.51 4.54 -14.56
CA THR A 221 -8.87 4.58 -13.24
C THR A 221 -8.45 6.01 -12.90
N TRP A 222 -9.18 7.00 -13.45
CA TRP A 222 -8.91 8.43 -13.26
C TRP A 222 -7.53 8.88 -13.77
N PHE A 223 -6.98 8.18 -14.76
CA PHE A 223 -5.63 8.38 -15.31
C PHE A 223 -4.49 8.02 -14.34
N ASP A 224 -4.82 7.36 -13.23
CA ASP A 224 -3.88 6.76 -12.28
C ASP A 224 -3.59 5.30 -12.66
N ASP A 225 -2.41 4.78 -12.32
CA ASP A 225 -2.03 3.39 -12.59
C ASP A 225 -3.07 2.44 -11.97
N PRO A 226 -3.57 1.41 -12.70
CA PRO A 226 -4.52 0.44 -12.14
C PRO A 226 -4.04 -0.26 -10.86
N ARG A 227 -2.73 -0.48 -10.70
CA ARG A 227 -2.10 -1.03 -9.50
C ARG A 227 -2.17 -0.03 -8.34
N ASP A 228 -1.85 1.24 -8.59
CA ASP A 228 -1.93 2.31 -7.59
C ASP A 228 -3.36 2.43 -7.05
N ASN A 229 -4.35 2.44 -7.93
CA ASN A 229 -5.77 2.42 -7.57
C ASN A 229 -6.15 1.20 -6.72
N GLN A 230 -5.60 0.03 -7.05
CA GLN A 230 -5.87 -1.19 -6.31
C GLN A 230 -5.28 -1.11 -4.90
N MET A 231 -4.08 -0.56 -4.75
CA MET A 231 -3.44 -0.36 -3.45
C MET A 231 -4.18 0.67 -2.59
N ILE A 232 -4.61 1.79 -3.19
CA ILE A 232 -5.48 2.77 -2.50
C ILE A 232 -6.75 2.10 -2.00
N ARG A 233 -7.41 1.31 -2.86
CA ARG A 233 -8.63 0.58 -2.49
C ARG A 233 -8.37 -0.40 -1.35
N LYS A 234 -7.30 -1.21 -1.42
CA LYS A 234 -6.91 -2.11 -0.33
C LYS A 234 -6.66 -1.37 0.98
N GLY A 235 -6.04 -0.19 0.92
CA GLY A 235 -5.85 0.67 2.09
C GLY A 235 -7.16 1.15 2.69
N GLN A 236 -8.17 1.42 1.86
CA GLN A 236 -9.51 1.81 2.32
C GLN A 236 -10.36 0.63 2.82
N ASP A 237 -10.13 -0.56 2.29
CA ASP A 237 -10.85 -1.77 2.70
C ASP A 237 -10.29 -2.32 4.04
N TYR A 238 -9.08 -1.91 4.48
CA TYR A 238 -8.49 -2.28 5.77
C TYR A 238 -9.40 -1.91 6.97
N PRO A 239 -9.61 -2.82 7.97
CA PRO A 239 -8.88 -4.07 8.25
C PRO A 239 -9.47 -5.36 7.62
N PHE A 240 -10.18 -5.28 6.49
CA PHE A 240 -10.92 -6.41 5.91
C PHE A 240 -10.42 -6.85 4.51
#